data_AF-T0YI68-F1
#
_entry.id   AF-T0YI68-F1
#
_cell.length_a   1.000
_cell.length_b   1.000
_cell.length_c   1.000
_cell.angle_alpha   90.00
_cell.angle_beta   90.00
_cell.angle_gamma   90.00
#
_symmetry.space_group_name_H-M   'P 1'
#
loop_
_entity.id
_entity.type
_entity.pdbx_description
1 polymer ?
#
loop_
_entity_poly.entity_id
_entity_poly.type
_entity_poly.pdbx_seq_one_letter_code
_entity_poly.pdbx_strand_id
1 'polypeptide(L)' 'MLVDANRPLIYLGGGIRTKEGLAALVSLAEHLDIPIAHSLMGKGAVSDDHPLVIGMTGFWG' A
#
# COMPACT_ATOMS: atom_id res chain seq x y z
N MET A 1 16.67 8.32 -2.63
CA MET A 1 15.23 8.61 -2.84
C MET A 1 14.53 7.29 -3.20
N LEU A 2 13.21 7.23 -3.44
CA LEU A 2 12.49 5.99 -3.80
C LEU A 2 13.15 5.24 -4.98
N VAL A 3 13.67 6.00 -5.95
CA VAL A 3 14.37 5.50 -7.15
C VAL A 3 15.70 4.80 -6.83
N ASP A 4 16.33 5.13 -5.71
CA ASP A 4 17.61 4.52 -5.27
C ASP A 4 17.39 3.40 -4.24
N ALA A 5 16.14 3.09 -3.89
CA ALA A 5 15.82 2.11 -2.88
C ALA A 5 15.96 0.69 -3.43
N ASN A 6 16.73 -0.16 -2.75
CA ASN A 6 16.95 -1.55 -3.18
C ASN A 6 15.73 -2.46 -2.93
N ARG A 7 14.89 -2.13 -1.94
CA ARG A 7 13.70 -2.91 -1.53
C ARG A 7 12.60 -1.96 -1.04
N PRO A 8 11.97 -1.18 -1.92
CA PRO A 8 10.93 -0.23 -1.53
C PRO A 8 9.67 -0.95 -1.04
N LEU A 9 8.91 -0.27 -0.19
CA LEU A 9 7.62 -0.71 0.32
C LEU A 9 6.72 0.51 0.51
N ILE A 10 5.46 0.40 0.08
CA ILE A 10 4.42 1.37 0.41
C ILE A 10 3.73 0.91 1.69
N TYR A 11 3.74 1.76 2.72
CA TYR A 11 3.05 1.50 3.97
C TYR A 11 1.80 2.38 4.10
N LEU A 12 0.63 1.74 4.05
CA LEU A 12 -0.66 2.42 4.01
C LEU A 12 -1.32 2.48 5.41
N GLY A 13 -1.52 3.70 5.89
CA GLY A 13 -2.30 4.01 7.09
C GLY A 13 -3.74 4.43 6.77
N GLY A 14 -4.52 4.78 7.82
CA GLY A 14 -5.89 5.33 7.66
C GLY A 14 -5.96 6.80 7.21
N GLY A 15 -4.84 7.38 6.76
CA GLY A 15 -4.75 8.79 6.37
C GLY A 15 -5.34 9.11 5.00
N ILE A 16 -5.42 8.11 4.11
CA ILE A 16 -6.01 8.26 2.77
C ILE A 16 -7.50 7.94 2.88
N ARG A 17 -8.33 8.98 2.70
CA ARG A 17 -9.78 8.89 2.91
C ARG A 17 -10.59 9.13 1.64
N THR A 18 -9.93 9.58 0.57
CA THR A 18 -10.55 9.86 -0.72
C THR A 18 -10.30 8.72 -1.70
N LYS A 19 -11.26 8.47 -2.59
CA LYS A 19 -11.12 7.44 -3.63
C LYS A 19 -10.02 7.80 -4.61
N GLU A 20 -9.88 9.09 -4.90
CA GLU A 20 -8.88 9.63 -5.84
C GLU A 20 -7.47 9.46 -5.29
N GLY A 21 -7.26 9.74 -3.99
CA GLY A 21 -5.96 9.55 -3.35
C GLY A 21 -5.54 8.09 -3.28
N LEU A 22 -6.50 7.20 -3.03
CA LEU A 22 -6.27 5.76 -3.04
C LEU A 22 -5.95 5.26 -4.45
N ALA A 23 -6.72 5.67 -5.46
CA ALA A 23 -6.47 5.30 -6.86
C ALA A 23 -5.09 5.78 -7.34
N ALA A 24 -4.67 7.00 -6.95
CA ALA A 24 -3.35 7.52 -7.25
C ALA A 24 -2.24 6.69 -6.60
N LEU A 25 -2.42 6.26 -5.35
CA LEU A 25 -1.46 5.39 -4.66
C LEU A 25 -1.36 4.01 -5.30
N VAL A 26 -2.48 3.40 -5.65
CA VAL A 26 -2.50 2.09 -6.33
C VAL A 26 -1.81 2.21 -7.69
N SER A 27 -2.13 3.24 -8.48
CA SER A 27 -1.49 3.48 -9.77
C SER A 27 0.02 3.69 -9.64
N LEU A 28 0.49 4.38 -8.59
CA LEU A 28 1.92 4.53 -8.31
C LEU A 28 2.58 3.19 -7.96
N ALA A 29 1.92 2.38 -7.12
CA ALA A 29 2.40 1.07 -6.71
C ALA A 29 2.52 0.12 -7.91
N GLU A 30 1.51 0.08 -8.77
CA GLU A 30 1.50 -0.70 -10.01
C GLU A 30 2.57 -0.23 -11.00
N HIS A 31 2.74 1.09 -11.16
CA HIS A 31 3.70 1.65 -12.09
C HIS A 31 5.16 1.33 -11.72
N LEU A 32 5.45 1.29 -10.42
CA LEU A 32 6.79 1.05 -9.90
C LEU A 32 7.00 -0.38 -9.39
N ASP A 33 5.98 -1.24 -9.51
CA ASP A 33 5.96 -2.61 -9.01
C ASP A 33 6.36 -2.71 -7.52
N ILE A 34 5.80 -1.81 -6.70
CA ILE A 34 6.14 -1.71 -5.27
C ILE A 34 5.07 -2.41 -4.43
N PRO A 35 5.46 -3.34 -3.53
CA PRO A 35 4.52 -3.99 -2.63
C PRO A 35 3.86 -2.99 -1.66
N ILE A 36 2.63 -3.29 -1.28
CA ILE A 36 1.80 -2.51 -0.38
C ILE A 36 1.56 -3.33 0.88
N ALA A 37 2.00 -2.81 2.03
CA ALA A 37 1.57 -3.28 3.33
C ALA A 37 0.69 -2.22 4.00
N HIS A 38 -0.19 -2.63 4.91
CA HIS A 38 -1.07 -1.68 5.58
C HIS A 38 -1.16 -1.89 7.09
N SER A 39 -1.55 -0.84 7.79
CA SER A 39 -1.95 -0.91 9.19
C SER A 39 -3.38 -1.48 9.32
N LEU A 40 -3.82 -1.75 10.56
CA LEU A 40 -5.23 -2.04 10.84
C LEU A 40 -6.17 -0.92 10.37
N MET A 41 -5.74 0.35 10.52
CA MET A 41 -6.51 1.51 10.08
C MET A 41 -6.59 1.65 8.56
N GLY A 42 -5.68 0.99 7.83
CA GLY A 42 -5.62 0.96 6.38
C GLY A 42 -6.32 -0.26 5.76
N LYS A 43 -6.82 -1.18 6.58
CA LYS A 43 -7.46 -2.41 6.10
C LYS A 43 -8.67 -2.08 5.22
N GLY A 44 -8.76 -2.77 4.09
CA GLY A 44 -9.83 -2.56 3.10
C GLY A 44 -9.67 -1.31 2.22
N ALA A 45 -8.57 -0.56 2.37
CA ALA A 45 -8.25 0.51 1.43
C ALA A 45 -7.87 -0.06 0.05
N VAL A 46 -7.05 -1.10 0.00
CA VAL A 46 -6.78 -1.88 -1.22
C VAL A 46 -7.39 -3.27 -1.03
N SER A 47 -7.84 -3.90 -2.12
CA SER A 47 -8.32 -5.29 -2.08
C SER A 47 -7.21 -6.21 -1.58
N ASP A 48 -7.53 -7.13 -0.67
CA ASP A 48 -6.58 -8.14 -0.17
C ASP A 48 -6.16 -9.12 -1.31
N ASP A 49 -6.98 -9.25 -2.36
CA ASP A 49 -6.67 -10.06 -3.56
C ASP A 49 -5.72 -9.34 -4.54
N HIS A 50 -5.36 -8.09 -4.29
CA HIS A 50 -4.48 -7.33 -5.18
C HIS A 50 -3.06 -7.91 -5.14
N PRO A 51 -2.40 -8.18 -6.27
CA PRO A 51 -1.13 -8.92 -6.32
C PRO A 51 0.03 -8.24 -5.57
N LEU A 52 -0.01 -6.91 -5.47
CA LEU A 52 0.98 -6.13 -4.73
C LEU A 52 0.69 -6.03 -3.22
N VAL A 53 -0.47 -6.46 -2.74
CA VAL A 53 -0.79 -6.40 -1.31
C VAL A 53 -0.15 -7.59 -0.60
N ILE A 54 0.74 -7.28 0.35
CA ILE A 54 1.44 -8.29 1.17
C ILE A 54 0.82 -8.43 2.58
N GLY A 55 -0.30 -7.75 2.81
CA GLY A 55 -1.12 -7.88 4.01
C GLY A 55 -0.89 -6.81 5.09
N MET A 56 -1.46 -7.09 6.25
CA MET A 56 -1.47 -6.19 7.39
C MET A 56 -0.22 -6.39 8.26
N THR A 57 0.41 -5.31 8.70
CA THR A 57 1.49 -5.39 9.69
C THR A 57 0.96 -5.22 11.11
N GLY A 58 1.57 -5.88 12.09
CA GLY A 58 1.30 -5.69 13.52
C GLY A 58 1.06 -7.03 14.23
N PHE A 59 0.55 -6.98 15.45
CA PHE A 59 0.30 -8.19 16.26
C PHE A 59 -0.70 -9.17 15.61
N TRP A 60 -1.60 -8.66 14.77
CA TRP A 60 -2.66 -9.41 14.10
C TRP A 60 -2.36 -9.72 12.63
N GLY A 61 -1.11 -9.51 12.20
CA GLY A 61 -0.64 -9.64 10.81
C GLY A 61 -0.01 -10.99 10.52
#